data_AF-A0A828PFE1-F1
#
_entry.id   AF-A0A828PFE1-F1
#
_cell.length_a   1.000
_cell.length_b   1.000
_cell.length_c   1.000
_cell.angle_alpha   90.00
_cell.angle_beta   90.00
_cell.angle_gamma   90.00
#
_symmetry.space_group_name_H-M   'P 1'
#
loop_
_entity.id
_entity.type
_entity.pdbx_description
1 polymer ?
#
loop_
_entity_poly.entity_id
_entity_poly.type
_entity_poly.pdbx_seq_one_letter_code
_entity_poly.pdbx_strand_id
1 'polypeptide(L)'
;MVLKIDFFDQTFQHAVIISTPLLFIVIHEFIVRKFKKEFDKQAYFSAVVAVGLFAALGSLSQSELIALGFKVSDAQNYLMFKLYFHIWAIVLLPIALKKFFKKD
;
A
#
# COMPACT_ATOMS: atom_id res chain seq x y z
N MET A 1 7.53 28.40 20.31
CA MET A 1 8.75 27.77 19.77
C MET A 1 8.31 26.62 18.88
N VAL A 2 8.32 26.82 17.57
CA VAL A 2 7.92 25.79 16.60
C VAL A 2 9.10 24.84 16.44
N LEU A 3 8.96 23.60 16.92
CA LEU A 3 9.92 22.52 16.64
C LEU A 3 9.91 22.27 15.12
N LYS A 4 10.83 22.94 14.41
CA LYS A 4 11.15 22.58 13.02
C LYS A 4 11.88 21.25 13.07
N ILE A 5 11.20 20.19 12.63
CA ILE A 5 11.82 18.88 12.40
C ILE A 5 12.65 19.02 11.13
N ASP A 6 13.85 19.59 11.28
CA ASP A 6 14.83 19.84 10.21
C ASP A 6 15.63 18.57 9.86
N PHE A 7 15.17 17.39 10.30
CA PHE A 7 15.89 16.11 10.19
C PHE A 7 15.39 15.21 9.06
N PHE A 8 14.42 15.66 8.26
CA PHE A 8 13.92 14.90 7.11
C PHE A 8 14.73 15.22 5.85
N ASP A 9 16.04 14.98 5.94
CA ASP A 9 16.98 15.15 4.83
C ASP A 9 16.59 14.28 3.63
N GLN A 10 16.90 14.74 2.42
CA GLN A 10 16.46 14.12 1.16
C GLN A 10 16.93 12.66 1.06
N THR A 11 18.13 12.39 1.59
CA THR A 11 18.72 11.05 1.74
C THR A 11 17.86 10.13 2.61
N PHE A 12 17.30 10.66 3.71
CA PHE A 12 16.46 9.91 4.64
C PHE A 12 15.10 9.59 4.02
N GLN A 13 14.52 10.49 3.23
CA GLN A 13 13.30 10.22 2.47
C GLN A 13 13.49 9.08 1.47
N HIS A 14 14.59 9.10 0.70
CA HIS A 14 14.92 8.01 -0.21
C HIS A 14 15.13 6.69 0.52
N ALA A 15 15.84 6.70 1.66
CA ALA A 15 16.07 5.52 2.48
C ALA A 15 14.75 4.92 3.03
N VAL A 16 13.82 5.76 3.49
CA VAL A 16 12.49 5.32 3.95
C VAL A 16 11.70 4.72 2.78
N ILE A 17 11.69 5.36 1.62
CA ILE A 17 10.98 4.86 0.43
C ILE A 17 11.54 3.50 -0.04
N ILE A 18 12.86 3.30 0.02
CA ILE A 18 13.51 2.05 -0.42
C ILE A 18 13.37 0.94 0.63
N SER A 19 13.48 1.27 1.92
CA SER A 19 13.43 0.29 3.01
C SER A 19 12.02 -0.16 3.35
N THR A 20 11.00 0.65 3.06
CA THR A 20 9.59 0.33 3.35
C THR A 20 9.13 -0.93 2.59
N PRO A 21 9.30 -1.07 1.27
CA PRO A 21 8.98 -2.31 0.55
C PRO A 21 9.68 -3.55 1.14
N LEU A 22 10.95 -3.41 1.49
CA LEU A 22 11.76 -4.47 2.10
C LEU A 22 11.20 -4.90 3.46
N LEU A 23 10.86 -3.95 4.32
CA LEU A 23 10.22 -4.22 5.61
C LEU A 23 8.85 -4.90 5.44
N PHE A 24 8.04 -4.45 4.47
CA PHE A 24 6.76 -5.09 4.17
C PHE A 24 6.92 -6.53 3.69
N ILE A 25 7.94 -6.83 2.87
CA ILE A 25 8.25 -8.20 2.43
C ILE A 25 8.67 -9.08 3.62
N VAL A 26 9.55 -8.58 4.49
CA VAL A 26 10.02 -9.33 5.68
C VAL A 26 8.86 -9.60 6.65
N ILE A 27 8.02 -8.61 6.90
CA ILE A 27 6.82 -8.73 7.75
C ILE A 27 5.85 -9.74 7.12
N HIS A 28 5.62 -9.66 5.80
CA HIS A 28 4.76 -10.60 5.08
C HIS A 28 5.27 -12.04 5.21
N GLU A 29 6.57 -12.29 4.97
CA GLU A 29 7.15 -13.62 5.15
C GLU A 29 7.02 -14.12 6.58
N PHE A 30 7.24 -13.27 7.57
CA PHE A 30 7.14 -13.64 8.98
C PHE A 30 5.71 -14.01 9.38
N ILE A 31 4.72 -13.23 8.94
CA ILE A 31 3.29 -13.48 9.22
C ILE A 31 2.83 -14.77 8.52
N VAL A 32 3.22 -14.98 7.25
CA VAL A 32 2.85 -16.18 6.48
C VAL A 32 3.45 -17.45 7.09
N ARG A 33 4.69 -17.39 7.62
CA ARG A 33 5.31 -18.54 8.28
C ARG A 33 4.64 -18.89 9.61
N LYS A 34 4.21 -17.89 10.39
CA LYS A 34 3.72 -18.09 11.77
C LYS A 34 2.21 -18.31 11.89
N PHE A 35 1.40 -17.75 11.00
CA PHE A 35 -0.08 -17.73 11.13
C PHE A 35 -0.85 -18.36 9.95
N LYS A 36 -0.15 -19.17 9.15
CA LYS A 36 -0.58 -19.69 7.84
C LYS A 36 -2.03 -20.19 7.73
N LYS A 37 -2.61 -20.78 8.79
CA LYS A 37 -3.93 -21.45 8.73
C LYS A 37 -5.11 -20.54 9.12
N GLU A 38 -4.98 -19.70 10.15
CA GLU A 38 -6.04 -18.74 10.54
C GLU A 38 -6.02 -17.45 9.72
N PHE A 39 -4.83 -16.99 9.30
CA PHE A 39 -4.71 -15.79 8.47
C PHE A 39 -5.27 -16.00 7.06
N ASP A 40 -5.20 -17.21 6.51
CA ASP A 40 -5.54 -17.42 5.11
C ASP A 40 -6.98 -16.97 4.78
N LYS A 41 -7.98 -17.32 5.59
CA LYS A 41 -9.39 -16.95 5.31
C LYS A 41 -9.65 -15.45 5.51
N GLN A 42 -9.14 -14.84 6.59
CA GLN A 42 -9.35 -13.42 6.87
C GLN A 42 -8.49 -12.52 5.96
N ALA A 43 -7.23 -12.87 5.73
CA ALA A 43 -6.32 -12.15 4.84
C ALA A 43 -6.76 -12.21 3.38
N TYR A 44 -7.47 -13.26 2.96
CA TYR A 44 -8.10 -13.30 1.64
C TYR A 44 -9.16 -12.22 1.48
N PHE A 45 -10.13 -12.15 2.40
CA PHE A 45 -11.17 -11.13 2.36
C PHE A 45 -10.55 -9.73 2.45
N SER A 46 -9.60 -9.52 3.36
CA SER A 46 -8.87 -8.27 3.49
C SER A 46 -8.07 -7.92 2.23
N ALA A 47 -7.47 -8.91 1.53
CA ALA A 47 -6.74 -8.68 0.28
C ALA A 47 -7.68 -8.31 -0.86
N VAL A 48 -8.83 -8.95 -1.01
CA VAL A 48 -9.84 -8.59 -2.03
C VAL A 48 -10.38 -7.18 -1.79
N VAL A 49 -10.74 -6.87 -0.53
CA VAL A 49 -11.20 -5.53 -0.15
C VAL A 49 -10.11 -4.49 -0.39
N ALA A 50 -8.86 -4.78 -0.02
CA ALA A 50 -7.74 -3.88 -0.23
C ALA A 50 -7.43 -3.67 -1.73
N VAL A 51 -7.48 -4.71 -2.57
CA VAL A 51 -7.33 -4.57 -4.03
C VAL A 51 -8.43 -3.67 -4.58
N GLY A 52 -9.68 -3.88 -4.20
CA GLY A 52 -10.80 -3.04 -4.63
C GLY A 52 -10.65 -1.59 -4.16
N LEU A 53 -10.24 -1.39 -2.91
CA LEU A 53 -9.99 -0.07 -2.32
C LEU A 53 -8.86 0.67 -3.06
N PHE A 54 -7.73 0.01 -3.29
CA PHE A 54 -6.59 0.62 -3.98
C PHE A 54 -6.86 0.85 -5.47
N ALA A 55 -7.61 -0.04 -6.13
CA ALA A 55 -8.06 0.19 -7.51
C ALA A 55 -9.02 1.39 -7.59
N ALA A 56 -9.97 1.51 -6.66
CA ALA A 56 -10.90 2.63 -6.59
C ALA A 56 -10.17 3.95 -6.27
N LEU A 57 -9.33 3.99 -5.24
CA LEU A 57 -8.49 5.17 -4.94
C LEU A 57 -7.56 5.51 -6.12
N GLY A 58 -7.05 4.50 -6.80
CA GLY A 58 -6.25 4.62 -8.01
C GLY A 58 -7.01 5.14 -9.23
N SER A 59 -8.35 5.11 -9.26
CA SER A 59 -9.15 5.69 -10.34
C SER A 59 -9.56 7.14 -10.07
N LEU A 60 -9.59 7.57 -8.80
CA LEU A 60 -10.01 8.93 -8.42
C LEU A 60 -9.08 10.02 -8.96
N SER A 61 -9.68 11.14 -9.33
CA SER A 61 -8.98 12.37 -9.71
C SER A 61 -8.32 13.05 -8.50
N GLN A 62 -7.44 14.01 -8.77
CA GLN A 62 -6.69 14.73 -7.73
C GLN A 62 -7.63 15.47 -6.75
N SER A 63 -8.67 16.13 -7.27
CA SER A 63 -9.67 16.83 -6.45
C SER A 63 -10.48 15.88 -5.56
N GLU A 64 -10.83 14.71 -6.07
CA GLU A 64 -11.54 13.67 -5.31
C GLU A 64 -10.68 13.09 -4.18
N LEU A 65 -9.39 12.86 -4.44
CA LEU A 65 -8.46 12.44 -3.39
C LEU A 65 -8.27 13.54 -2.32
N ILE A 66 -8.21 14.81 -2.73
CA ILE A 66 -8.17 15.93 -1.77
C ILE A 66 -9.45 15.98 -0.94
N ALA A 67 -10.62 15.76 -1.54
CA ALA A 67 -11.90 15.70 -0.84
C ALA A 67 -11.96 14.55 0.18
N LEU A 68 -11.26 13.45 -0.08
CA LEU A 68 -11.06 12.34 0.86
C LEU A 68 -9.98 12.60 1.93
N GLY A 69 -9.33 13.77 1.91
CA GLY A 69 -8.33 14.19 2.90
C GLY A 69 -6.88 13.86 2.55
N PHE A 70 -6.60 13.37 1.33
CA PHE A 70 -5.22 13.13 0.89
C PHE A 70 -4.51 14.45 0.56
N LYS A 71 -3.28 14.61 1.06
CA LYS A 71 -2.42 15.78 0.77
C LYS A 71 -1.70 15.63 -0.57
N VAL A 72 -2.48 15.62 -1.65
CA VAL A 72 -1.99 15.49 -3.04
C VAL A 72 -2.15 16.80 -3.81
N SER A 73 -1.92 17.93 -3.16
CA SER A 73 -2.03 19.27 -3.76
C SER A 73 -1.10 19.48 -4.96
N ASP A 74 0.08 18.89 -4.91
CA ASP A 74 1.08 18.99 -5.99
C ASP A 74 1.00 17.80 -6.94
N ALA A 75 1.21 18.05 -8.24
CA ALA A 75 1.14 17.04 -9.28
C ALA A 75 2.10 15.86 -9.06
N GLN A 76 3.28 16.12 -8.50
CA GLN A 76 4.25 15.08 -8.16
C GLN A 76 3.72 14.16 -7.04
N ASN A 77 3.12 14.73 -6.01
CA ASN A 77 2.53 13.98 -4.90
C ASN A 77 1.33 13.15 -5.38
N TYR A 78 0.48 13.73 -6.23
CA TYR A 78 -0.63 13.02 -6.85
C TYR A 78 -0.15 11.81 -7.68
N LEU A 79 0.89 12.00 -8.49
CA LEU A 79 1.46 10.93 -9.32
C LEU A 79 2.10 9.82 -8.46
N MET A 80 2.79 10.17 -7.38
CA MET A 80 3.34 9.20 -6.43
C MET A 80 2.25 8.37 -5.75
N PHE A 81 1.15 9.00 -5.31
CA PHE A 81 0.02 8.29 -4.72
C PHE A 81 -0.66 7.36 -5.72
N LYS A 82 -0.85 7.79 -6.98
CA LYS A 82 -1.35 6.92 -8.06
C LYS A 82 -0.46 5.70 -8.26
N LEU A 83 0.86 5.88 -8.29
CA LEU A 83 1.82 4.78 -8.40
C LEU A 83 1.72 3.84 -7.21
N TYR A 84 1.62 4.35 -5.99
CA TYR A 84 1.44 3.52 -4.80
C TYR A 84 0.15 2.70 -4.84
N PHE A 85 -0.98 3.33 -5.15
CA PHE A 85 -2.25 2.61 -5.28
C PHE A 85 -2.16 1.51 -6.34
N HIS A 86 -1.50 1.79 -7.47
CA HIS A 86 -1.33 0.81 -8.53
C HIS A 86 -0.41 -0.35 -8.14
N ILE A 87 0.74 -0.06 -7.52
CA ILE A 87 1.67 -1.08 -7.02
C ILE A 87 0.99 -1.97 -5.97
N TRP A 88 0.27 -1.38 -5.01
CA TRP A 88 -0.45 -2.14 -3.99
C TRP A 88 -1.56 -3.01 -4.58
N ALA A 89 -2.31 -2.50 -5.56
CA ALA A 89 -3.30 -3.30 -6.27
C ALA A 89 -2.63 -4.50 -6.99
N ILE A 90 -1.51 -4.29 -7.70
CA ILE A 90 -0.78 -5.34 -8.41
C ILE A 90 -0.15 -6.37 -7.46
N VAL A 91 0.44 -5.94 -6.34
CA VAL A 91 1.08 -6.85 -5.37
C VAL A 91 0.05 -7.72 -4.66
N LEU A 92 -1.13 -7.16 -4.34
CA LEU A 92 -2.19 -7.89 -3.67
C LEU A 92 -3.03 -8.74 -4.62
N LEU A 93 -3.03 -8.42 -5.92
CA LEU A 93 -3.80 -9.14 -6.93
C LEU A 93 -3.43 -10.64 -7.02
N PRO A 94 -2.16 -11.07 -7.09
CA PRO A 94 -1.79 -12.50 -7.05
C PRO A 94 -2.27 -13.21 -5.79
N ILE A 95 -2.31 -12.54 -4.63
CA ILE A 95 -2.77 -13.12 -3.37
C ILE A 95 -4.29 -13.38 -3.44
N ALA A 96 -5.05 -12.42 -3.98
CA ALA A 96 -6.47 -12.56 -4.23
C ALA A 96 -6.76 -13.62 -5.31
N LEU A 97 -6.07 -13.57 -6.46
CA LEU A 97 -6.29 -14.48 -7.60
C LEU A 97 -5.87 -15.92 -7.27
N LYS A 98 -4.76 -16.12 -6.55
CA LYS A 98 -4.30 -17.47 -6.17
C LYS A 98 -5.32 -18.20 -5.32
N LYS A 99 -6.09 -17.51 -4.48
CA LYS A 99 -7.19 -18.13 -3.70
C LYS A 99 -8.53 -18.17 -4.43
N PHE A 100 -8.78 -17.26 -5.37
CA PHE A 100 -9.97 -17.33 -6.22
C PHE A 100 -9.88 -18.49 -7.23
N PHE A 101 -8.69 -18.76 -7.78
CA PHE A 101 -8.46 -19.82 -8.77
C PHE A 101 -7.96 -21.14 -8.19
N LYS A 102 -7.30 -21.14 -7.02
CA LYS A 102 -7.16 -22.39 -6.27
C LYS A 102 -8.51 -22.70 -5.64
N LYS A 103 -9.24 -23.61 -6.29
CA LYS A 103 -10.28 -24.43 -5.67
C LYS A 103 -9.64 -25.20 -4.50
N ASP A 104 -9.53 -24.57 -3.35
CA ASP A 104 -9.57 -25.27 -2.06
C ASP A 104 -11.02 -25.24 -1.56
#